data_AF-A0A957UM99-F1
#
_entry.id   AF-A0A957UM99-F1
#
_cell.length_a   1.000
_cell.length_b   1.000
_cell.length_c   1.000
_cell.angle_alpha   90.00
_cell.angle_beta   90.00
_cell.angle_gamma   90.00
#
_symmetry.space_group_name_H-M   'P 1'
#
loop_
_entity.id
_entity.type
_entity.pdbx_description
1 polymer ?
#
loop_
_entity_poly.entity_id
_entity_poly.type
_entity_poly.pdbx_seq_one_letter_code
_entity_poly.pdbx_strand_id
1 'polypeptide(L)'
;ADFHRNLLSGGVFYYPADARDAQLPHGRLHLVYEAAPLAFLAQQAGGYGSDGCQPILDIQPAELDQRTPFYVGNRELVEKAEEFLRQAEAG
;
A
#
# COMPACT_ATOMS: atom_id res chain seq x y z
N ALA A 1 1.60 14.29 5.29
CA ALA A 1 0.93 15.27 4.42
C ALA A 1 0.57 14.68 3.05
N ASP A 2 1.34 13.73 2.51
CA ASP A 2 1.20 13.26 1.13
C ASP A 2 -0.08 12.48 0.83
N PHE A 3 -0.52 11.58 1.72
CA PHE A 3 -1.80 10.89 1.53
C PHE A 3 -3.00 11.85 1.51
N HIS A 4 -3.01 12.87 2.38
CA HIS A 4 -4.11 13.85 2.40
C HIS A 4 -4.22 14.61 1.08
N ARG A 5 -3.09 15.00 0.47
CA ARG A 5 -3.06 15.62 -0.87
C ARG A 5 -3.56 14.64 -1.93
N ASN A 6 -3.13 13.38 -1.88
CA ASN A 6 -3.59 12.34 -2.80
C ASN A 6 -5.11 12.12 -2.71
N LEU A 7 -5.68 12.14 -1.51
CA LEU A 7 -7.12 12.00 -1.30
C LEU A 7 -7.93 13.13 -1.98
N LEU A 8 -7.39 14.34 -2.00
CA LEU A 8 -8.06 15.52 -2.56
C LEU A 8 -7.82 15.69 -4.07
N SER A 9 -6.60 15.40 -4.53
CA SER A 9 -6.17 15.66 -5.90
C SER A 9 -6.16 14.43 -6.81
N GLY A 10 -6.37 13.23 -6.24
CA GLY A 10 -6.17 11.97 -6.94
C GLY A 10 -4.70 11.60 -7.14
N GLY A 11 -4.49 10.55 -7.94
CA GLY A 11 -3.20 9.91 -8.19
C GLY A 11 -2.97 8.65 -7.35
N VAL A 12 -1.72 8.21 -7.29
CA VAL A 12 -1.26 7.13 -6.42
C VAL A 12 -0.13 7.62 -5.51
N PHE A 13 -0.21 7.26 -4.24
CA PHE A 13 0.86 7.43 -3.26
C PHE A 13 1.36 6.05 -2.83
N TYR A 14 2.67 5.87 -2.74
CA TYR A 14 3.23 4.55 -2.47
C TYR A 14 4.54 4.58 -1.68
N TYR A 15 4.71 3.54 -0.86
CA TYR A 15 5.94 3.13 -0.17
C TYR A 15 6.14 1.63 -0.44
N PRO A 16 6.86 1.28 -1.51
CA PRO A 16 7.13 -0.11 -1.85
C PRO A 16 8.11 -0.72 -0.83
N ALA A 17 8.23 -2.05 -0.81
CA ALA A 17 9.43 -2.67 -0.24
C ALA A 17 10.64 -2.27 -1.10
N ASP A 18 11.75 -1.89 -0.47
CA ASP A 18 13.01 -1.69 -1.17
C ASP A 18 13.88 -2.93 -0.96
N ALA A 19 14.03 -3.75 -2.00
CA ALA A 19 14.86 -4.95 -1.96
C ALA A 19 16.35 -4.65 -1.68
N ARG A 20 16.79 -3.39 -1.83
CA ARG A 20 18.15 -2.94 -1.50
C ARG A 20 18.30 -2.54 -0.04
N ASP A 21 17.19 -2.29 0.65
CA ASP A 21 17.18 -2.00 2.09
C ASP A 21 16.96 -3.29 2.88
N ALA A 22 18.08 -3.95 3.18
CA ALA A 22 18.07 -5.20 3.95
C ALA A 22 17.50 -5.04 5.36
N GLN A 23 17.38 -3.81 5.90
CA GLN A 23 16.75 -3.59 7.20
C GLN A 23 15.23 -3.58 7.11
N LEU A 24 14.65 -3.28 5.95
CA LEU A 24 13.22 -3.09 5.74
C LEU A 24 12.68 -3.88 4.55
N PRO A 25 12.90 -5.20 4.49
CA PRO A 25 12.50 -6.03 3.36
C PRO A 25 10.97 -6.08 3.16
N HIS A 26 10.20 -5.75 4.18
CA HIS A 26 8.73 -5.78 4.17
C HIS A 26 8.12 -4.38 4.12
N GLY A 27 8.85 -3.39 3.63
CA GLY A 27 8.38 -2.01 3.57
C GLY A 27 8.54 -1.26 4.89
N ARG A 28 8.09 0.00 4.89
CA ARG A 28 8.39 0.96 5.96
C ARG A 28 7.23 1.23 6.91
N LEU A 29 6.00 1.03 6.47
CA LEU A 29 4.80 1.35 7.24
C LEU A 29 4.37 0.16 8.07
N HIS A 30 3.91 0.42 9.29
CA HIS A 30 3.27 -0.58 10.14
C HIS A 30 1.84 -0.82 9.68
N LEU A 31 1.48 -2.09 9.54
CA LEU A 31 0.19 -2.51 9.02
C LEU A 31 -0.97 -1.96 9.86
N VAL A 32 -0.93 -2.17 11.18
CA VAL A 32 -2.08 -1.96 12.06
C VAL A 32 -2.43 -0.47 12.28
N TYR A 33 -1.41 0.38 12.45
CA TYR A 33 -1.62 1.78 12.87
C TYR A 33 -1.10 2.82 11.87
N GLU A 34 -0.56 2.40 10.73
CA GLU A 34 -0.23 3.31 9.62
C GLU A 34 -0.97 2.91 8.33
N ALA A 35 -0.75 1.71 7.81
CA ALA A 35 -1.30 1.31 6.51
C ALA A 35 -2.83 1.08 6.54
N ALA A 36 -3.33 0.28 7.50
CA ALA A 36 -4.75 -0.04 7.59
C ALA A 36 -5.64 1.20 7.82
N PRO A 37 -5.31 2.16 8.71
CA PRO A 37 -6.09 3.38 8.84
C PRO A 37 -6.15 4.20 7.54
N LEU A 38 -5.05 4.31 6.80
CA LEU A 38 -5.01 5.05 5.53
C LEU A 38 -5.79 4.32 4.43
N ALA A 39 -5.67 2.99 4.35
CA ALA A 39 -6.44 2.16 3.42
C ALA A 39 -7.94 2.25 3.70
N PHE A 40 -8.35 2.26 4.97
CA PHE A 40 -9.74 2.44 5.36
C PHE A 40 -10.27 3.80 4.87
N LEU A 41 -9.55 4.89 5.13
CA LEU A 41 -9.94 6.21 4.64
C LEU A 41 -10.02 6.28 3.12
N ALA A 42 -9.07 5.67 2.42
CA ALA A 42 -9.10 5.58 0.95
C ALA A 42 -10.33 4.81 0.47
N GLN A 43 -10.65 3.65 1.08
CA GLN A 43 -11.82 2.85 0.75
C GLN A 43 -13.13 3.64 0.96
N GLN A 44 -13.24 4.37 2.07
CA GLN A 44 -14.41 5.23 2.34
C GLN A 44 -14.55 6.37 1.32
N ALA A 45 -13.45 6.81 0.72
CA ALA A 45 -13.45 7.80 -0.35
C ALA A 45 -13.57 7.20 -1.76
N GLY A 46 -13.84 5.89 -1.88
CA GLY A 46 -13.94 5.20 -3.18
C GLY A 46 -12.60 4.83 -3.82
N GLY A 47 -11.49 5.03 -3.12
CA GLY A 47 -10.15 4.62 -3.51
C GLY A 47 -9.83 3.15 -3.18
N TYR A 48 -8.54 2.85 -3.22
CA TYR A 48 -7.99 1.52 -2.94
C TYR A 48 -6.66 1.63 -2.20
N GLY A 49 -6.37 0.67 -1.32
CA GLY A 49 -5.12 0.52 -0.59
C GLY A 49 -4.64 -0.94 -0.64
N SER A 50 -3.41 -1.16 -1.10
CA SER A 50 -2.82 -2.48 -1.41
C SER A 50 -1.40 -2.60 -0.87
N ASP A 51 -0.97 -3.82 -0.54
CA ASP A 51 0.46 -4.14 -0.27
C ASP A 51 1.26 -4.40 -1.56
N GLY A 52 0.62 -4.25 -2.73
CA GLY A 52 1.17 -4.58 -4.05
C GLY A 52 0.70 -5.94 -4.58
N CYS A 53 0.11 -6.77 -3.72
CA CYS A 53 -0.38 -8.11 -4.06
C CYS A 53 -1.85 -8.32 -3.66
N GLN A 54 -2.29 -7.75 -2.54
CA GLN A 54 -3.64 -7.89 -1.99
C GLN A 54 -4.11 -6.61 -1.26
N PRO A 55 -5.42 -6.47 -1.00
CA PRO A 55 -5.95 -5.34 -0.25
C PRO A 55 -5.40 -5.28 1.18
N ILE A 56 -4.99 -4.08 1.63
CA ILE A 56 -4.41 -3.89 2.97
C ILE A 56 -5.37 -4.29 4.09
N LEU A 57 -6.67 -4.06 3.89
CA LEU A 57 -7.70 -4.35 4.89
C LEU A 57 -8.03 -5.85 5.00
N ASP A 58 -7.55 -6.67 4.06
CA ASP A 58 -7.74 -8.12 4.08
C ASP A 58 -6.55 -8.85 4.75
N ILE A 59 -5.47 -8.13 5.08
CA ILE A 59 -4.28 -8.70 5.70
C ILE A 59 -4.54 -8.92 7.19
N GLN A 60 -4.55 -10.18 7.63
CA GLN A 60 -4.52 -10.51 9.05
C GLN A 60 -3.10 -10.27 9.61
N PRO A 61 -2.90 -9.35 10.57
CA PRO A 61 -1.59 -9.10 11.15
C PRO A 61 -1.08 -10.32 11.94
N ALA A 62 0.18 -10.67 11.76
CA ALA A 62 0.90 -11.68 12.54
C ALA A 62 1.39 -11.10 13.89
N GLU A 63 1.76 -9.82 13.90
CA GLU A 63 2.24 -9.08 15.06
C GLU A 63 1.82 -7.61 15.00
N LEU A 64 1.88 -6.91 16.12
CA LEU A 64 1.39 -5.52 16.22
C LEU A 64 2.23 -4.54 15.40
N ASP A 65 3.54 -4.78 15.33
CA ASP A 65 4.53 -3.98 14.63
C ASP A 65 4.89 -4.52 13.24
N GLN A 66 4.06 -5.41 12.68
CA GLN A 66 4.24 -5.94 11.32
C GLN A 66 4.33 -4.79 10.33
N ARG A 67 5.35 -4.81 9.46
CA ARG A 67 5.51 -3.86 8.36
C ARG A 67 4.92 -4.40 7.07
N THR A 68 4.51 -3.49 6.20
CA THR A 68 3.94 -3.82 4.90
C THR A 68 4.36 -2.79 3.84
N PRO A 69 4.60 -3.20 2.58
CA PRO A 69 4.56 -2.27 1.45
C PRO A 69 3.18 -1.63 1.36
N PHE A 70 3.09 -0.46 0.74
CA PHE A 70 1.83 0.27 0.72
C PHE A 70 1.66 1.07 -0.56
N TYR A 71 0.53 0.90 -1.22
CA TYR A 71 0.08 1.64 -2.38
C TYR A 71 -1.35 2.10 -2.11
N VAL A 72 -1.64 3.38 -2.28
CA VAL A 72 -2.97 3.93 -1.96
C VAL A 72 -3.34 5.07 -2.90
N GLY A 73 -4.62 5.18 -3.26
CA GLY A 73 -5.14 6.29 -4.06
C GLY A 73 -6.30 5.87 -4.95
N ASN A 74 -6.35 6.40 -6.18
CA ASN A 74 -7.34 5.99 -7.18
C ASN A 74 -7.23 4.48 -7.47
N ARG A 75 -8.36 3.78 -7.41
CA ARG A 75 -8.42 2.33 -7.59
C ARG A 75 -7.68 1.84 -8.82
N GLU A 76 -8.03 2.38 -9.98
CA GLU A 76 -7.46 1.96 -11.27
C GLU A 76 -5.92 2.12 -11.33
N LEU A 77 -5.38 3.16 -10.68
CA LEU A 77 -3.93 3.39 -10.65
C LEU A 77 -3.22 2.42 -9.70
N VAL A 78 -3.83 2.10 -8.56
CA VAL A 78 -3.28 1.13 -7.61
C VAL A 78 -3.34 -0.27 -8.21
N GLU A 79 -4.45 -0.67 -8.84
CA GLU A 79 -4.58 -1.95 -9.55
C GLU A 79 -3.55 -2.07 -10.70
N LYS A 80 -3.29 -0.96 -11.42
CA LYS A 80 -2.25 -0.93 -12.44
C LYS A 80 -0.85 -1.15 -11.86
N ALA A 81 -0.58 -0.62 -10.66
CA ALA A 81 0.67 -0.88 -9.97
C ALA A 81 0.83 -2.38 -9.61
N GLU A 82 -0.22 -3.01 -9.07
CA GLU A 82 -0.21 -4.47 -8.81
C GLU A 82 0.03 -5.30 -10.07
N GLU A 83 -0.53 -4.90 -11.21
CA GLU A 83 -0.30 -5.57 -12.50
C GLU A 83 1.19 -5.53 -12.88
N PHE A 84 1.84 -4.37 -12.77
CA PHE A 84 3.27 -4.26 -13.05
C PHE A 84 4.13 -5.05 -12.08
N LEU A 85 3.77 -5.09 -10.79
CA LEU A 85 4.48 -5.87 -9.78
C LEU A 85 4.39 -7.37 -10.09
N ARG A 86 3.19 -7.89 -10.37
CA ARG A 86 3.01 -9.31 -10.78
C ARG A 86 3.81 -9.67 -12.03
N GLN A 87 3.91 -8.77 -13.00
CA GLN A 87 4.71 -9.00 -14.21
C GLN A 87 6.21 -9.05 -13.90
N ALA A 88 6.70 -8.22 -12.99
CA ALA A 88 8.10 -8.18 -12.58
C ALA A 88 8.53 -9.42 -11.79
N GLU A 89 7.63 -10.07 -11.05
CA GLU A 89 7.92 -11.31 -10.32
C GLU A 89 7.88 -12.57 -11.20
N ALA A 90 7.24 -12.50 -12.36
CA ALA A 90 7.06 -13.64 -13.27
C ALA A 90 8.21 -13.82 -14.30
N GLY A 91 9.16 -12.88 -14.37
CA GLY A 91 10.29 -12.89 -15.31
C GLY A 91 11.64 -13.00 -14.62
#